data_AF-A0A4D5RRK1-F1
#
_entry.id   AF-A0A4D5RRK1-F1
#
_cell.length_a   1.000
_cell.length_b   1.000
_cell.length_c   1.000
_cell.angle_alpha   90.00
_cell.angle_beta   90.00
_cell.angle_gamma   90.00
#
_symmetry.space_group_name_H-M   'P 1'
#
loop_
_entity.id
_entity.type
_entity.pdbx_description
1 polymer ?
#
loop_
_entity_poly.entity_id
_entity_poly.type
_entity_poly.pdbx_seq_one_letter_code
_entity_poly.pdbx_strand_id
1 'polypeptide(L)'
;VQRDTQSSRNLNPNYRTFIVCTNRNDLIFYSSFFVATCVVVKRLVLFAVLALKNVDYEYKTVKLRTPAGGDQHTEEFKKHNPMSQVPVLEVDGKNISQSVAIMEYLEETYPQPRLLPAHPYLRAKTREITELLVSGVQPLQSPSLIPKLGKEEWQNWANFYITKGFTALEAIVTETAGKYCVGDEITLADACLLPQMSNAQRWGIDVSPFPILVRICAALEAHPLVKKAHPSCQPDAQADA
;
A
#
# COMPACT_ATOMS: atom_id res chain seq x y z
N VAL A 1 -57.08 -31.63 9.63
CA VAL A 1 -56.95 -30.57 10.65
C VAL A 1 -55.47 -30.13 10.61
N GLN A 2 -55.03 -29.21 9.74
CA GLN A 2 -55.09 -27.73 9.84
C GLN A 2 -54.69 -27.27 11.26
N ARG A 3 -53.69 -26.42 11.54
CA ARG A 3 -53.11 -25.27 10.81
C ARG A 3 -51.67 -24.95 11.30
N ASP A 4 -50.99 -24.21 10.43
CA ASP A 4 -49.88 -23.24 10.57
C ASP A 4 -49.79 -22.48 11.92
N THR A 5 -48.64 -21.94 12.36
CA THR A 5 -48.01 -20.74 11.76
C THR A 5 -46.51 -20.52 12.03
N GLN A 6 -45.90 -19.97 10.96
CA GLN A 6 -44.63 -19.29 10.76
C GLN A 6 -44.07 -18.41 11.89
N SER A 7 -42.73 -18.36 11.95
CA SER A 7 -42.02 -17.07 12.00
C SER A 7 -40.68 -17.20 11.28
N SER A 8 -40.75 -16.96 9.97
CA SER A 8 -39.63 -16.68 9.09
C SER A 8 -39.06 -15.30 9.41
N ARG A 9 -37.84 -15.23 9.95
CA ARG A 9 -37.00 -14.04 9.75
C ARG A 9 -36.25 -14.20 8.44
N ASN A 10 -36.80 -13.54 7.43
CA ASN A 10 -36.23 -13.28 6.12
C ASN A 10 -34.81 -12.71 6.25
N LEU A 11 -33.79 -13.56 6.12
CA LEU A 11 -32.52 -13.13 5.55
C LEU A 11 -32.70 -13.11 4.04
N ASN A 12 -32.42 -11.96 3.44
CA ASN A 12 -32.59 -11.70 2.02
C ASN A 12 -31.97 -12.84 1.18
N PRO A 13 -32.73 -13.54 0.34
CA PRO A 13 -32.24 -14.69 -0.43
C PRO A 13 -31.20 -14.31 -1.51
N ASN A 14 -30.89 -13.02 -1.68
CA ASN A 14 -29.86 -12.52 -2.59
C ASN A 14 -28.41 -12.75 -2.15
N TYR A 15 -28.15 -13.39 -0.99
CA TYR A 15 -26.78 -13.65 -0.52
C TYR A 15 -26.42 -15.14 -0.52
N ARG A 16 -26.99 -15.93 -1.44
CA ARG A 16 -26.49 -17.28 -1.71
C ARG A 16 -26.19 -17.48 -3.19
N THR A 17 -24.88 -17.64 -3.41
CA THR A 17 -24.22 -18.19 -4.61
C THR A 17 -23.88 -17.19 -5.71
N PHE A 18 -22.62 -17.32 -6.16
CA PHE A 18 -21.99 -16.79 -7.38
C PHE A 18 -21.48 -15.35 -7.36
N ILE A 19 -20.15 -15.19 -7.33
CA ILE A 19 -19.37 -14.71 -8.49
C ILE A 19 -18.06 -15.53 -8.56
N VAL A 20 -18.08 -16.66 -9.29
CA VAL A 20 -16.94 -17.01 -10.15
C VAL A 20 -17.49 -16.86 -11.55
N CYS A 21 -17.26 -15.68 -12.11
CA CYS A 21 -17.46 -15.22 -13.48
C CYS A 21 -17.48 -13.70 -13.31
N THR A 22 -16.51 -12.95 -13.82
CA THR A 22 -16.79 -12.18 -15.03
C THR A 22 -15.49 -11.65 -15.63
N ASN A 23 -15.53 -11.41 -16.94
CA ASN A 23 -14.54 -10.71 -17.77
C ASN A 23 -13.56 -9.80 -17.01
N ARG A 24 -12.28 -9.84 -17.41
CA ARG A 24 -11.22 -8.89 -17.00
C ARG A 24 -11.84 -7.55 -16.57
N ASN A 25 -11.92 -7.33 -15.25
CA ASN A 25 -12.51 -6.11 -14.70
C ASN A 25 -11.77 -4.90 -15.30
N ASP A 26 -12.51 -3.88 -15.71
CA ASP A 26 -11.95 -2.58 -16.10
C ASP A 26 -11.42 -1.89 -14.84
N LEU A 27 -10.26 -2.37 -14.35
CA LEU A 27 -9.56 -1.77 -13.24
C LEU A 27 -8.83 -0.55 -13.74
N ILE A 28 -9.11 0.61 -13.15
CA ILE A 28 -8.37 1.84 -13.43
C ILE A 28 -7.56 2.21 -12.21
N PHE A 29 -6.25 2.25 -12.37
CA PHE A 29 -5.31 2.57 -11.30
C PHE A 29 -4.80 4.00 -11.45
N TYR A 30 -5.26 4.88 -10.57
CA TYR A 30 -4.85 6.27 -10.50
C TYR A 30 -3.62 6.39 -9.59
N SER A 31 -2.48 6.79 -10.16
CA SER A 31 -1.22 6.98 -9.41
C SER A 31 -0.35 8.08 -10.03
N SER A 32 0.86 8.29 -9.50
CA SER A 32 1.76 9.35 -9.97
C SER A 32 3.21 8.88 -10.05
N PHE A 33 3.96 9.41 -11.03
CA PHE A 33 5.41 9.25 -11.10
C PHE A 33 6.11 9.91 -9.92
N PHE A 34 5.52 11.00 -9.43
CA PHE A 34 6.28 12.02 -8.73
C PHE A 34 7.02 11.44 -7.51
N VAL A 35 8.32 11.71 -7.48
CA VAL A 35 9.29 11.30 -6.46
C VAL A 35 9.05 12.13 -5.18
N ALA A 36 7.83 12.19 -4.65
CA ALA A 36 7.53 12.64 -3.29
C ALA A 36 7.34 11.41 -2.40
N THR A 37 7.90 11.45 -1.20
CA THR A 37 7.92 10.35 -0.22
C THR A 37 6.56 9.87 0.28
N CYS A 38 5.47 10.59 0.02
CA CYS A 38 4.10 10.10 0.23
C CYS A 38 3.66 9.07 -0.83
N VAL A 39 4.22 9.17 -2.05
CA VAL A 39 3.85 8.37 -3.23
C VAL A 39 4.63 7.07 -3.27
N VAL A 40 5.91 7.08 -2.91
CA VAL A 40 6.78 5.89 -2.93
C VAL A 40 6.23 4.77 -2.03
N VAL A 41 5.70 5.13 -0.84
CA VAL A 41 5.14 4.20 0.15
C VAL A 41 3.86 3.54 -0.30
N LYS A 42 3.07 4.18 -1.16
CA LYS A 42 1.81 3.60 -1.66
C LYS A 42 1.96 2.97 -3.05
N ARG A 43 3.03 3.32 -3.78
CA ARG A 43 3.25 2.97 -5.18
C ARG A 43 3.92 1.61 -5.37
N LEU A 44 5.08 1.40 -4.76
CA LEU A 44 5.81 0.13 -4.92
C LEU A 44 4.95 -1.04 -4.39
N VAL A 45 4.25 -0.78 -3.28
CA VAL A 45 3.24 -1.67 -2.69
C VAL A 45 2.24 -2.16 -3.73
N LEU A 46 1.48 -1.25 -4.35
CA LEU A 46 0.37 -1.63 -5.21
C LEU A 46 0.85 -2.12 -6.57
N PHE A 47 1.93 -1.57 -7.14
CA PHE A 47 2.49 -2.11 -8.38
C PHE A 47 3.09 -3.50 -8.18
N ALA A 48 3.76 -3.75 -7.05
CA ALA A 48 4.25 -5.09 -6.72
C ALA A 48 3.09 -6.04 -6.48
N VAL A 49 2.03 -5.63 -5.76
CA VAL A 49 0.82 -6.43 -5.57
C VAL A 49 0.16 -6.73 -6.91
N LEU A 50 -0.13 -5.73 -7.74
CA LEU A 50 -0.73 -5.92 -9.06
C LEU A 50 0.13 -6.80 -9.98
N ALA A 51 1.46 -6.61 -9.96
CA ALA A 51 2.39 -7.43 -10.72
C ALA A 51 2.49 -8.87 -10.19
N LEU A 52 2.46 -9.06 -8.87
CA LEU A 52 2.46 -10.38 -8.21
C LEU A 52 1.17 -11.13 -8.52
N LYS A 53 0.03 -10.45 -8.41
CA LYS A 53 -1.32 -10.97 -8.70
C LYS A 53 -1.59 -11.17 -10.19
N ASN A 54 -0.70 -10.66 -11.06
CA ASN A 54 -0.84 -10.71 -12.52
C ASN A 54 -2.20 -10.15 -12.99
N VAL A 55 -2.55 -8.97 -12.48
CA VAL A 55 -3.81 -8.29 -12.74
C VAL A 55 -3.62 -7.27 -13.86
N ASP A 56 -4.47 -7.33 -14.88
CA ASP A 56 -4.54 -6.30 -15.93
C ASP A 56 -5.27 -5.05 -15.39
N TYR A 57 -4.76 -3.86 -15.69
CA TYR A 57 -5.38 -2.58 -15.31
C TYR A 57 -4.99 -1.47 -16.29
N GLU A 58 -5.83 -0.45 -16.41
CA GLU A 58 -5.52 0.82 -17.05
C GLU A 58 -4.77 1.72 -16.05
N TYR A 59 -3.63 2.28 -16.44
CA TYR A 59 -2.90 3.24 -15.61
C TYR A 59 -3.27 4.68 -15.97
N LYS A 60 -3.77 5.45 -15.00
CA LYS A 60 -4.02 6.89 -15.15
C LYS A 60 -3.09 7.71 -14.27
N THR A 61 -2.27 8.54 -14.91
CA THR A 61 -1.33 9.42 -14.23
C THR A 61 -2.04 10.63 -13.62
N VAL A 62 -1.72 10.93 -12.36
CA VAL A 62 -2.12 12.13 -11.62
C VAL A 62 -0.86 12.94 -11.35
N LYS A 63 -0.72 14.16 -11.91
CA LYS A 63 0.51 14.95 -11.72
C LYS A 63 0.48 15.67 -10.39
N LEU A 64 1.30 15.23 -9.43
CA LEU A 64 1.29 15.83 -8.09
C LEU A 64 2.02 17.17 -8.00
N ARG A 65 2.78 17.52 -9.05
CA ARG A 65 3.40 18.82 -9.20
C ARG A 65 2.98 19.43 -10.52
N THR A 66 2.15 20.46 -10.42
CA THR A 66 1.81 21.34 -11.53
C THR A 66 1.94 22.79 -11.06
N PRO A 67 2.05 23.77 -11.98
CA PRO A 67 2.00 25.18 -11.60
C PRO A 67 0.73 25.56 -10.80
N ALA A 68 -0.35 24.78 -10.95
CA ALA A 68 -1.60 24.94 -10.23
C ALA A 68 -1.67 24.20 -8.87
N GLY A 69 -0.57 23.60 -8.40
CA GLY A 69 -0.48 22.93 -7.09
C GLY A 69 -0.67 21.41 -7.11
N GLY A 70 -0.93 20.81 -8.26
CA GLY A 70 -1.09 19.36 -8.46
C GLY A 70 -2.53 18.93 -8.81
N ASP A 71 -2.66 17.96 -9.73
CA ASP A 71 -3.93 17.47 -10.27
C ASP A 71 -4.83 16.84 -9.20
N GLN A 72 -4.24 16.32 -8.12
CA GLN A 72 -4.95 15.73 -6.99
C GLN A 72 -5.86 16.72 -6.24
N HIS A 73 -5.63 18.02 -6.41
CA HIS A 73 -6.43 19.07 -5.77
C HIS A 73 -7.58 19.58 -6.64
N THR A 74 -7.71 19.10 -7.88
CA THR A 74 -8.81 19.47 -8.77
C THR A 74 -10.15 18.94 -8.26
N GLU A 75 -11.24 19.65 -8.55
CA GLU A 75 -12.59 19.19 -8.23
C GLU A 75 -12.97 17.89 -8.94
N GLU A 76 -12.36 17.63 -10.11
CA GLU A 76 -12.52 16.36 -10.83
C GLU A 76 -11.88 15.21 -10.05
N PHE A 77 -10.62 15.34 -9.63
CA PHE A 77 -9.95 14.28 -8.89
C PHE A 77 -10.56 14.03 -7.50
N LYS A 78 -11.11 15.07 -6.85
CA LYS A 78 -11.82 14.91 -5.56
C LYS A 78 -13.05 14.01 -5.66
N LYS A 79 -13.65 13.84 -6.85
CA LYS A 79 -14.72 12.85 -7.08
C LYS A 79 -14.21 11.41 -6.96
N HIS A 80 -12.93 11.17 -7.26
CA HIS A 80 -12.27 9.88 -7.06
C HIS A 80 -11.81 9.69 -5.61
N ASN A 81 -11.17 10.71 -5.03
CA ASN A 81 -10.75 10.68 -3.63
C ASN A 81 -10.91 12.06 -2.96
N PRO A 82 -11.90 12.22 -2.06
CA PRO A 82 -12.11 13.48 -1.33
C PRO A 82 -10.89 13.94 -0.52
N MET A 83 -10.02 13.01 -0.09
CA MET A 83 -8.77 13.34 0.61
C MET A 83 -7.69 13.95 -0.29
N SER A 84 -7.93 14.08 -1.61
CA SER A 84 -6.98 14.65 -2.57
C SER A 84 -5.63 13.93 -2.56
N GLN A 85 -5.66 12.58 -2.49
CA GLN A 85 -4.47 11.73 -2.42
C GLN A 85 -4.52 10.62 -3.46
N VAL A 86 -3.34 10.20 -3.90
CA VAL A 86 -3.14 8.94 -4.61
C VAL A 86 -2.63 7.86 -3.63
N PRO A 87 -2.83 6.56 -3.93
CA PRO A 87 -3.52 5.99 -5.09
C PRO A 87 -5.04 5.88 -4.90
N VAL A 88 -5.73 5.65 -6.02
CA VAL A 88 -7.13 5.21 -6.09
C VAL A 88 -7.21 4.02 -7.06
N LEU A 89 -7.93 2.98 -6.66
CA LEU A 89 -8.33 1.90 -7.54
C LEU A 89 -9.81 2.06 -7.87
N GLU A 90 -10.14 2.26 -9.13
CA GLU A 90 -11.53 2.19 -9.60
C GLU A 90 -11.86 0.77 -10.02
N VAL A 91 -12.99 0.26 -9.54
CA VAL A 91 -13.52 -1.06 -9.87
C VAL A 91 -15.00 -0.92 -10.19
N ASP A 92 -15.39 -1.26 -11.42
CA ASP A 92 -16.77 -1.18 -11.89
C ASP A 92 -17.42 0.20 -11.62
N GLY A 93 -16.66 1.28 -11.89
CA GLY A 93 -17.07 2.67 -11.66
C GLY A 93 -17.11 3.11 -10.19
N LYS A 94 -16.62 2.29 -9.26
CA LYS A 94 -16.54 2.61 -7.82
C LYS A 94 -15.10 2.79 -7.38
N ASN A 95 -14.85 3.82 -6.58
CA ASN A 95 -13.50 4.16 -6.12
C ASN A 95 -13.19 3.52 -4.76
N ILE A 96 -12.05 2.83 -4.68
CA ILE A 96 -11.39 2.41 -3.44
C ILE A 96 -10.15 3.28 -3.26
N SER A 97 -10.10 4.02 -2.16
CA SER A 97 -8.91 4.78 -1.74
C SER A 97 -8.28 4.15 -0.51
N GLN A 98 -7.10 4.63 -0.11
CA GLN A 98 -6.22 4.05 0.91
C GLN A 98 -5.51 2.77 0.46
N SER A 99 -4.19 2.78 0.56
CA SER A 99 -3.35 1.69 0.04
C SER A 99 -3.64 0.34 0.71
N VAL A 100 -3.89 0.31 2.03
CA VAL A 100 -4.19 -0.94 2.75
C VAL A 100 -5.54 -1.52 2.34
N ALA A 101 -6.56 -0.68 2.19
CA ALA A 101 -7.87 -1.13 1.74
C ALA A 101 -7.82 -1.70 0.31
N ILE A 102 -7.06 -1.04 -0.58
CA ILE A 102 -6.84 -1.55 -1.94
C ILE A 102 -6.09 -2.89 -1.91
N MET A 103 -5.03 -3.02 -1.10
CA MET A 103 -4.29 -4.29 -0.97
C MET A 103 -5.15 -5.44 -0.46
N GLU A 104 -5.96 -5.22 0.58
CA GLU A 104 -6.87 -6.24 1.14
C GLU A 104 -7.94 -6.62 0.11
N TYR A 105 -8.51 -5.64 -0.61
CA TYR A 105 -9.45 -5.91 -1.70
C TYR A 105 -8.83 -6.80 -2.79
N LEU A 106 -7.59 -6.51 -3.20
CA LEU A 106 -6.87 -7.33 -4.18
C LEU A 106 -6.52 -8.71 -3.63
N GLU A 107 -6.22 -8.85 -2.34
CA GLU A 107 -6.00 -10.15 -1.69
C GLU A 107 -7.27 -11.00 -1.67
N GLU A 108 -8.43 -10.39 -1.44
CA GLU A 108 -9.73 -11.07 -1.41
C GLU A 108 -10.23 -11.46 -2.81
N THR A 109 -10.02 -10.58 -3.81
CA THR A 109 -10.52 -10.79 -5.18
C THR A 109 -9.55 -11.52 -6.09
N TYR A 110 -8.24 -11.45 -5.82
CA TYR A 110 -7.18 -12.19 -6.50
C TYR A 110 -6.40 -13.01 -5.45
N PRO A 111 -6.89 -14.20 -5.04
CA PRO A 111 -6.34 -14.90 -3.87
C PRO A 111 -4.93 -15.49 -4.08
N GLN A 112 -4.38 -15.45 -5.29
CA GLN A 112 -3.05 -15.99 -5.60
C GLN A 112 -2.18 -14.99 -6.39
N PRO A 113 -0.87 -14.95 -6.13
CA PRO A 113 -0.17 -15.52 -4.97
C PRO A 113 -0.63 -14.84 -3.68
N ARG A 114 -0.70 -15.57 -2.56
CA ARG A 114 -1.15 -15.01 -1.27
C ARG A 114 -0.15 -13.99 -0.74
N LEU A 115 -0.64 -12.84 -0.28
CA LEU A 115 0.16 -11.83 0.41
C LEU A 115 -0.17 -11.73 1.90
N LEU A 116 -1.18 -12.48 2.33
CA LEU A 116 -1.42 -12.76 3.74
C LEU A 116 -1.24 -14.28 3.99
N PRO A 117 -0.46 -14.67 5.01
CA PRO A 117 -0.30 -16.08 5.37
C PRO A 117 -1.63 -16.80 5.60
N ALA A 118 -1.65 -18.13 5.57
CA ALA A 118 -2.86 -18.88 5.95
C ALA A 118 -3.05 -18.91 7.48
N HIS A 119 -1.95 -18.98 8.24
CA HIS A 119 -1.98 -19.10 9.69
C HIS A 119 -2.52 -17.80 10.34
N PRO A 120 -3.60 -17.86 11.16
CA PRO A 120 -4.25 -16.66 11.70
C PRO A 120 -3.33 -15.73 12.48
N TYR A 121 -2.43 -16.29 13.30
CA TYR A 121 -1.47 -15.48 14.05
C TYR A 121 -0.49 -14.74 13.12
N LEU A 122 0.02 -15.42 12.08
CA LEU A 122 0.95 -14.78 11.14
C LEU A 122 0.23 -13.72 10.29
N ARG A 123 -1.05 -13.93 9.93
CA ARG A 123 -1.89 -12.89 9.32
C ARG A 123 -2.01 -11.66 10.23
N ALA A 124 -2.21 -11.87 11.52
CA ALA A 124 -2.29 -10.78 12.49
C ALA A 124 -0.96 -10.03 12.59
N LYS A 125 0.18 -10.75 12.66
CA LYS A 125 1.52 -10.15 12.63
C LYS A 125 1.80 -9.36 11.34
N THR A 126 1.39 -9.89 10.18
CA THR A 126 1.49 -9.14 8.92
C THR A 126 0.72 -7.82 9.00
N ARG A 127 -0.51 -7.82 9.52
CA ARG A 127 -1.31 -6.59 9.69
C ARG A 127 -0.72 -5.64 10.73
N GLU A 128 -0.20 -6.16 11.83
CA GLU A 128 0.49 -5.36 12.85
C GLU A 128 1.65 -4.57 12.25
N ILE A 129 2.51 -5.23 11.47
CA ILE A 129 3.63 -4.58 10.78
C ILE A 129 3.13 -3.55 9.77
N THR A 130 2.12 -3.92 8.96
CA THR A 130 1.50 -3.01 7.99
C THR A 130 0.98 -1.74 8.68
N GLU A 131 0.19 -1.89 9.74
CA GLU A 131 -0.38 -0.76 10.50
C GLU A 131 0.69 0.10 11.16
N LEU A 132 1.71 -0.51 11.76
CA LEU A 132 2.84 0.23 12.33
C LEU A 132 3.47 1.16 11.30
N LEU A 133 3.69 0.67 10.07
CA LEU A 133 4.30 1.44 9.00
C LEU A 133 3.35 2.51 8.43
N VAL A 134 2.13 2.11 8.02
CA VAL A 134 1.21 2.97 7.25
C VAL A 134 0.42 3.95 8.11
N SER A 135 0.21 3.62 9.39
CA SER A 135 -0.55 4.44 10.34
C SER A 135 0.38 5.05 11.39
N GLY A 136 1.35 4.27 11.89
CA GLY A 136 2.24 4.68 12.98
C GLY A 136 3.49 5.47 12.58
N VAL A 137 3.93 5.39 11.32
CA VAL A 137 5.16 6.05 10.85
C VAL A 137 4.88 6.99 9.69
N GLN A 138 4.32 6.48 8.59
CA GLN A 138 4.23 7.21 7.32
C GLN A 138 3.51 8.58 7.43
N PRO A 139 2.34 8.69 8.08
CA PRO A 139 1.61 9.95 8.11
C PRO A 139 2.34 11.05 8.88
N LEU A 140 3.14 10.64 9.87
CA LEU A 140 3.88 11.55 10.77
C LEU A 140 5.10 12.17 10.11
N GLN A 141 5.60 11.58 9.02
CA GLN A 141 6.70 12.11 8.22
C GLN A 141 6.24 12.69 6.87
N SER A 142 4.94 12.76 6.59
CA SER A 142 4.44 13.23 5.30
C SER A 142 5.03 14.61 4.91
N PRO A 143 5.51 14.79 3.66
CA PRO A 143 5.97 16.09 3.16
C PRO A 143 4.93 17.20 3.22
N SER A 144 3.63 16.86 3.31
CA SER A 144 2.56 17.85 3.53
C SER A 144 2.70 18.61 4.85
N LEU A 145 3.54 18.13 5.77
CA LEU A 145 3.87 18.80 7.02
C LEU A 145 4.99 19.85 6.84
N ILE A 146 5.81 19.77 5.79
CA ILE A 146 6.92 20.72 5.56
C ILE A 146 6.45 22.18 5.53
N PRO A 147 5.37 22.56 4.82
CA PRO A 147 4.91 23.95 4.83
C PRO A 147 4.41 24.43 6.19
N LYS A 148 4.10 23.52 7.12
CA LYS A 148 3.61 23.85 8.47
C LYS A 148 4.74 23.93 9.51
N LEU A 149 5.72 23.04 9.41
CA LEU A 149 6.82 22.92 10.38
C LEU A 149 8.08 23.67 9.96
N GLY A 150 8.28 23.88 8.65
CA GLY A 150 9.60 24.23 8.10
C GLY A 150 10.44 22.97 7.85
N LYS A 151 11.36 23.04 6.88
CA LYS A 151 12.10 21.87 6.40
C LYS A 151 13.01 21.24 7.46
N GLU A 152 13.73 22.06 8.21
CA GLU A 152 14.67 21.60 9.24
C GLU A 152 13.95 20.90 10.38
N GLU A 153 12.92 21.54 10.95
CA GLU A 153 12.11 20.95 12.01
C GLU A 153 11.39 19.68 11.55
N TRP A 154 10.82 19.70 10.34
CA TRP A 154 10.23 18.51 9.74
C TRP A 154 11.24 17.36 9.60
N GLN A 155 12.51 17.64 9.28
CA GLN A 155 13.53 16.61 9.14
C GLN A 155 13.90 15.97 10.49
N ASN A 156 14.03 16.78 11.54
CA ASN A 156 14.24 16.29 12.91
C ASN A 156 13.04 15.45 13.39
N TRP A 157 11.83 15.94 13.13
CA TRP A 157 10.58 15.24 13.40
C TRP A 157 10.49 13.89 12.68
N ALA A 158 10.76 13.89 11.37
CA ALA A 158 10.75 12.68 10.55
C ALA A 158 11.79 11.66 11.06
N ASN A 159 13.01 12.11 11.38
CA ASN A 159 14.05 11.26 11.95
C ASN A 159 13.60 10.58 13.24
N PHE A 160 12.99 11.33 14.16
CA PHE A 160 12.48 10.78 15.42
C PHE A 160 11.42 9.68 15.20
N TYR A 161 10.39 9.97 14.39
CA TYR A 161 9.29 9.02 14.19
C TYR A 161 9.69 7.80 13.37
N ILE A 162 10.58 7.97 12.39
CA ILE A 162 11.14 6.84 11.61
C ILE A 162 12.00 5.96 12.50
N THR A 163 12.93 6.55 13.27
CA THR A 163 13.79 5.80 14.19
C THR A 163 12.97 5.04 15.24
N LYS A 164 11.96 5.70 15.83
CA LYS A 164 11.05 5.08 16.79
C LYS A 164 10.29 3.90 16.17
N GLY A 165 9.73 4.10 14.98
CA GLY A 165 9.00 3.07 14.25
C GLY A 165 9.88 1.88 13.87
N PHE A 166 11.07 2.14 13.34
CA PHE A 166 12.03 1.09 12.96
C PHE A 166 12.58 0.33 14.16
N THR A 167 12.79 1.00 15.30
CA THR A 167 13.17 0.33 16.56
C THR A 167 12.10 -0.67 16.99
N ALA A 168 10.83 -0.26 16.98
CA ALA A 168 9.73 -1.16 17.32
C ALA A 168 9.58 -2.29 16.29
N LEU A 169 9.72 -1.96 15.00
CA LEU A 169 9.58 -2.93 13.92
C LEU A 169 10.70 -3.98 13.94
N GLU A 170 11.96 -3.58 14.13
CA GLU A 170 13.12 -4.48 14.25
C GLU A 170 12.90 -5.52 15.37
N ALA A 171 12.36 -5.07 16.52
CA ALA A 171 11.99 -5.97 17.61
C ALA A 171 10.85 -6.94 17.22
N ILE A 172 9.80 -6.44 16.57
CA ILE A 172 8.67 -7.26 16.11
C ILE A 172 9.12 -8.33 15.10
N VAL A 173 9.94 -7.96 14.13
CA VAL A 173 10.36 -8.89 13.07
C VAL A 173 11.37 -9.92 13.55
N THR A 174 11.97 -9.74 14.73
CA THR A 174 12.85 -10.77 15.33
C THR A 174 12.09 -12.09 15.56
N GLU A 175 10.80 -12.02 15.85
CA GLU A 175 9.95 -13.21 16.09
C GLU A 175 9.42 -13.83 14.78
N THR A 176 9.24 -13.03 13.73
CA THR A 176 8.48 -13.44 12.53
C THR A 176 9.31 -13.57 11.27
N ALA A 177 10.46 -12.91 11.18
CA ALA A 177 11.20 -12.84 9.93
C ALA A 177 11.91 -14.14 9.59
N GLY A 178 11.64 -14.65 8.39
CA GLY A 178 12.52 -15.58 7.68
C GLY A 178 13.33 -14.79 6.65
N LYS A 179 13.18 -15.14 5.38
CA LYS A 179 13.69 -14.35 4.26
C LYS A 179 13.09 -12.94 4.19
N TYR A 180 11.83 -12.79 4.57
CA TYR A 180 11.05 -11.56 4.52
C TYR A 180 10.48 -11.20 5.91
N CYS A 181 9.61 -10.19 6.02
CA CYS A 181 9.04 -9.73 7.29
C CYS A 181 8.32 -10.84 8.09
N VAL A 182 7.62 -11.73 7.39
CA VAL A 182 6.86 -12.83 8.00
C VAL A 182 7.13 -14.12 7.22
N GLY A 183 8.07 -14.93 7.71
CA GLY A 183 8.52 -16.16 7.06
C GLY A 183 9.31 -15.91 5.77
N ASP A 184 9.16 -16.82 4.81
CA ASP A 184 9.97 -16.87 3.58
C ASP A 184 9.24 -16.42 2.31
N GLU A 185 7.96 -16.05 2.43
CA GLU A 185 7.12 -15.53 1.34
C GLU A 185 6.88 -14.02 1.49
N ILE A 186 6.74 -13.30 0.37
CA ILE A 186 6.45 -11.86 0.38
C ILE A 186 5.02 -11.65 0.87
N THR A 187 4.85 -10.73 1.82
CA THR A 187 3.55 -10.38 2.41
C THR A 187 3.22 -8.90 2.23
N LEU A 188 2.03 -8.48 2.67
CA LEU A 188 1.66 -7.06 2.72
C LEU A 188 2.61 -6.23 3.60
N ALA A 189 3.22 -6.84 4.62
CA ALA A 189 4.19 -6.18 5.49
C ALA A 189 5.45 -5.75 4.71
N ASP A 190 5.95 -6.62 3.84
CA ASP A 190 7.11 -6.37 2.99
C ASP A 190 6.84 -5.27 1.97
N ALA A 191 5.63 -5.29 1.42
CA ALA A 191 5.18 -4.28 0.49
C ALA A 191 5.29 -2.88 1.14
N CYS A 192 4.91 -2.74 2.42
CA CYS A 192 5.00 -1.49 3.16
C CYS A 192 6.42 -1.14 3.66
N LEU A 193 7.23 -2.14 4.03
CA LEU A 193 8.57 -1.93 4.58
C LEU A 193 9.52 -1.29 3.55
N LEU A 194 9.60 -1.89 2.36
CA LEU A 194 10.58 -1.49 1.35
C LEU A 194 10.52 0.01 1.00
N PRO A 195 9.36 0.60 0.68
CA PRO A 195 9.32 2.02 0.36
C PRO A 195 9.51 2.91 1.59
N GLN A 196 9.18 2.44 2.80
CA GLN A 196 9.47 3.20 4.02
C GLN A 196 10.98 3.22 4.30
N MET A 197 11.70 2.13 4.00
CA MET A 197 13.17 2.08 4.03
C MET A 197 13.78 3.04 3.00
N SER A 198 13.29 3.01 1.76
CA SER A 198 13.72 3.94 0.71
C SER A 198 13.51 5.40 1.11
N ASN A 199 12.38 5.72 1.76
CA ASN A 199 12.15 7.05 2.32
C ASN A 199 13.17 7.44 3.39
N ALA A 200 13.46 6.54 4.34
CA ALA A 200 14.43 6.80 5.39
C ALA A 200 15.81 7.13 4.80
N GLN A 201 16.29 6.29 3.88
CA GLN A 201 17.57 6.48 3.19
C GLN A 201 17.60 7.79 2.40
N ARG A 202 16.53 8.12 1.68
CA ARG A 202 16.42 9.35 0.90
C ARG A 202 16.56 10.61 1.75
N TRP A 203 16.07 10.58 2.98
CA TRP A 203 16.18 11.71 3.91
C TRP A 203 17.45 11.69 4.76
N GLY A 204 18.38 10.77 4.47
CA GLY A 204 19.65 10.64 5.18
C GLY A 204 19.50 10.13 6.61
N ILE A 205 18.43 9.40 6.91
CA ILE A 205 18.23 8.77 8.22
C ILE A 205 19.11 7.52 8.28
N ASP A 206 19.86 7.38 9.38
CA ASP A 206 20.71 6.22 9.61
C ASP A 206 19.85 4.98 9.89
N VAL A 207 19.99 3.97 9.03
CA VAL A 207 19.28 2.69 9.12
C VAL A 207 20.19 1.55 9.55
N SER A 208 21.48 1.81 9.76
CA SER A 208 22.44 0.81 10.24
C SER A 208 22.07 0.14 11.58
N PRO A 209 21.31 0.78 12.50
CA PRO A 209 20.85 0.12 13.71
C PRO A 209 19.77 -0.96 13.51
N PHE A 210 19.24 -1.12 12.29
CA PHE A 210 18.13 -2.03 11.97
C PHE A 210 18.55 -3.15 10.98
N PRO A 211 19.49 -4.03 11.37
CA PRO A 211 20.10 -4.99 10.46
C PRO A 211 19.11 -5.99 9.86
N ILE A 212 18.06 -6.41 10.57
CA ILE A 212 17.04 -7.31 10.03
C ILE A 212 16.24 -6.60 8.94
N LEU A 213 15.79 -5.37 9.19
CA LEU A 213 15.06 -4.59 8.18
C LEU A 213 15.92 -4.31 6.94
N VAL A 214 17.20 -3.96 7.13
CA VAL A 214 18.14 -3.74 6.03
C VAL A 214 18.31 -5.02 5.20
N ARG A 215 18.47 -6.19 5.83
CA ARG A 215 18.56 -7.49 5.15
C ARG A 215 17.31 -7.80 4.34
N ILE A 216 16.13 -7.62 4.93
CA ILE A 216 14.85 -7.89 4.26
C ILE A 216 14.71 -6.96 3.03
N CYS A 217 15.00 -5.67 3.17
CA CYS A 217 14.91 -4.73 2.06
C CYS A 217 15.86 -5.12 0.91
N ALA A 218 17.10 -5.50 1.21
CA ALA A 218 18.04 -5.98 0.18
C ALA A 218 17.52 -7.23 -0.55
N ALA A 219 16.88 -8.16 0.17
CA ALA A 219 16.25 -9.34 -0.44
C ALA A 219 15.05 -8.96 -1.33
N LEU A 220 14.24 -7.99 -0.93
CA LEU A 220 13.11 -7.49 -1.71
C LEU A 220 13.57 -6.75 -2.98
N GLU A 221 14.58 -5.89 -2.89
CA GLU A 221 15.15 -5.16 -4.04
C GLU A 221 15.75 -6.09 -5.10
N ALA A 222 16.27 -7.25 -4.68
CA ALA A 222 16.76 -8.28 -5.59
C ALA A 222 15.63 -9.00 -6.36
N HIS A 223 14.38 -8.95 -5.87
CA HIS A 223 13.27 -9.71 -6.42
C HIS A 223 12.80 -9.18 -7.80
N PRO A 224 12.66 -10.02 -8.84
CA PRO A 224 12.34 -9.56 -10.19
C PRO A 224 11.06 -8.72 -10.30
N LEU A 225 9.99 -9.12 -9.59
CA LEU A 225 8.72 -8.39 -9.61
C LEU A 225 8.80 -7.05 -8.88
N VAL A 226 9.65 -6.94 -7.86
CA VAL A 226 9.91 -5.66 -7.17
C VAL A 226 10.70 -4.72 -8.09
N LYS A 227 11.69 -5.25 -8.83
CA LYS A 227 12.40 -4.47 -9.86
C LYS A 227 11.47 -3.95 -10.94
N LYS A 228 10.53 -4.78 -11.43
CA LYS A 228 9.52 -4.36 -12.41
C LYS A 228 8.57 -3.29 -11.85
N ALA A 229 8.24 -3.37 -10.56
CA ALA A 229 7.43 -2.40 -9.85
C ALA A 229 8.19 -1.11 -9.44
N HIS A 230 9.50 -1.03 -9.71
CA HIS A 230 10.31 0.12 -9.36
C HIS A 230 9.77 1.40 -10.04
N PRO A 231 9.79 2.57 -9.35
CA PRO A 231 9.28 3.83 -9.91
C PRO A 231 9.83 4.16 -11.30
N SER A 232 11.13 3.93 -11.54
CA SER A 232 11.78 4.20 -12.83
C SER A 232 11.33 3.29 -13.98
N CYS A 233 10.54 2.25 -13.70
CA CYS A 233 10.05 1.30 -14.68
C CYS A 233 8.56 1.52 -15.02
N GLN A 234 7.95 2.61 -14.54
CA GLN A 234 6.53 2.90 -14.73
C GLN A 234 6.28 3.78 -15.97
N PRO A 235 5.06 3.75 -16.55
CA PRO A 235 4.75 4.45 -17.81
C PRO A 235 5.03 5.96 -17.80
N ASP A 236 4.93 6.58 -16.64
CA ASP A 236 5.12 8.02 -16.43
C ASP A 236 6.56 8.39 -16.00
N ALA A 237 7.50 7.44 -15.98
CA ALA A 237 8.88 7.66 -15.55
C ALA A 237 9.72 8.53 -16.49
N GLN A 238 9.33 8.61 -17.76
CA GLN A 238 10.01 9.43 -18.76
C GLN A 238 9.46 10.86 -18.85
N ALA A 239 8.34 11.16 -18.18
CA ALA A 239 7.64 12.44 -18.31
C ALA A 239 8.19 13.55 -17.41
N ASP A 240 9.04 13.22 -16.43
CA ASP A 240 9.66 14.17 -15.48
C ASP A 240 11.21 14.20 -15.60
N ALA A 241 11.77 13.69 -16.71
CA ALA A 241 13.22 13.75 -17.02
C ALA A 241 13.61 15.10 -17.66
#